data_AF-A0AAD5GX61-F1
#
_entry.id   AF-A0AAD5GX61-F1
#
_cell.length_a   1.000
_cell.length_b   1.000
_cell.length_c   1.000
_cell.angle_alpha   90.00
_cell.angle_beta   90.00
_cell.angle_gamma   90.00
#
_symmetry.space_group_name_H-M   'P 1'
#
loop_
_entity.id
_entity.type
_entity.pdbx_description
1 polymer ?
#
loop_
_entity_poly.entity_id
_entity_poly.type
_entity_poly.pdbx_seq_one_letter_code
_entity_poly.pdbx_strand_id
1 'polypeptide(L)'
;MLTCAYIWCCLAKARNDDNRLAFAIPLDCRTRMDPPIPAAYFGKCIWGCVVTAKTTLLTGNQVFIEAAKLIGENLHKMLMDKDGIVKDKLPLEELLSDGIPTTIISIAGTPKLKLYDIDFGWGRAKKLERISLDYGASISIDAGKESEQDFEIGVCLTTMQMHAFVRVFNLGLEPYV
;
A
#
# COMPACT_ATOMS: atom_id res chain seq x y z
N MET A 1 -4.57 3.50 -6.11
CA MET A 1 -5.72 2.89 -5.43
C MET A 1 -6.01 1.50 -5.97
N LEU A 2 -6.22 1.35 -7.28
CA LEU A 2 -6.41 0.05 -7.93
C LEU A 2 -5.24 -0.91 -7.66
N THR A 3 -3.99 -0.49 -7.89
CA THR A 3 -2.80 -1.31 -7.57
C THR A 3 -2.78 -1.80 -6.13
N CYS A 4 -3.08 -0.90 -5.17
CA CYS A 4 -3.16 -1.20 -3.75
C CYS A 4 -4.27 -2.21 -3.41
N ALA A 5 -5.45 -2.07 -4.02
CA ALA A 5 -6.55 -3.00 -3.82
C ALA A 5 -6.23 -4.38 -4.40
N TYR A 6 -5.65 -4.41 -5.61
CA TYR A 6 -5.29 -5.65 -6.28
C TYR A 6 -4.26 -6.45 -5.47
N ILE A 7 -3.18 -5.78 -5.04
CA ILE A 7 -2.14 -6.43 -4.26
C ILE A 7 -2.66 -6.89 -2.89
N TRP A 8 -3.53 -6.12 -2.26
CA TRP A 8 -4.13 -6.50 -0.98
C TRP A 8 -5.00 -7.76 -1.10
N CYS A 9 -5.83 -7.84 -2.15
CA CYS A 9 -6.59 -9.05 -2.47
C CYS A 9 -5.68 -10.24 -2.79
N CYS A 10 -4.60 -10.05 -3.55
CA CYS A 10 -3.66 -11.12 -3.88
C CYS A 10 -2.98 -11.68 -2.62
N LEU A 11 -2.53 -10.80 -1.72
CA LEU A 11 -1.93 -11.19 -0.44
C LEU A 11 -2.95 -11.90 0.46
N ALA A 12 -4.19 -11.42 0.52
CA ALA A 12 -5.26 -12.06 1.29
C ALA A 12 -5.52 -13.50 0.79
N LYS A 13 -5.66 -13.68 -0.53
CA LYS A 13 -5.85 -14.99 -1.17
C LYS A 13 -4.65 -15.92 -1.00
N ALA A 14 -3.42 -15.41 -1.08
CA ALA A 14 -2.21 -16.20 -0.91
C ALA A 14 -2.01 -16.72 0.52
N ARG A 15 -2.56 -16.01 1.51
CA ARG A 15 -2.47 -16.39 2.93
C ARG A 15 -3.53 -17.42 3.32
N ASN A 16 -4.71 -17.33 2.72
CA ASN A 16 -5.81 -18.28 2.90
C ASN A 16 -6.12 -18.55 4.39
N ASP A 17 -6.13 -17.50 5.21
CA ASP A 17 -6.50 -17.53 6.62
C ASP A 17 -7.81 -16.76 6.86
N ASP A 18 -8.62 -17.14 7.85
CA ASP A 18 -9.90 -16.46 8.16
C ASP A 18 -9.70 -15.24 9.08
N ASN A 19 -8.56 -14.59 8.93
CA ASN A 19 -8.11 -13.51 9.79
C ASN A 19 -8.64 -12.14 9.35
N ARG A 20 -8.38 -11.14 10.20
CA ARG A 20 -8.62 -9.73 9.88
C ARG A 20 -7.31 -9.08 9.43
N LEU A 21 -7.31 -8.52 8.24
CA LEU A 21 -6.15 -7.88 7.63
C LEU A 21 -6.30 -6.36 7.68
N ALA A 22 -5.21 -5.68 8.02
CA ALA A 22 -5.08 -4.24 7.88
C ALA A 22 -4.13 -3.91 6.73
N PHE A 23 -4.42 -2.82 6.03
CA PHE A 23 -3.61 -2.29 4.95
C PHE A 23 -3.31 -0.82 5.23
N ALA A 24 -2.04 -0.51 5.47
CA ALA A 24 -1.58 0.81 5.88
C ALA A 24 -0.92 1.54 4.71
N ILE A 25 -1.51 2.68 4.33
CA ILE A 25 -1.09 3.51 3.21
C ILE A 25 -0.45 4.79 3.75
N PRO A 26 0.87 4.99 3.55
CA PRO A 26 1.52 6.23 3.94
C PRO A 26 1.14 7.36 2.99
N LEU A 27 1.03 8.56 3.54
CA LEU A 27 0.60 9.76 2.83
C LEU A 27 1.53 10.91 3.16
N ASP A 28 2.00 11.60 2.13
CA ASP A 28 2.73 12.85 2.29
C ASP A 28 1.76 13.95 2.71
N CYS A 29 1.91 14.47 3.93
CA CYS A 29 1.01 15.47 4.48
C CYS A 29 1.44 16.91 4.17
N ARG A 30 2.60 17.14 3.54
CA ARG A 30 3.17 18.49 3.37
C ARG A 30 2.19 19.48 2.75
N THR A 31 1.60 19.13 1.61
CA THR A 31 0.66 19.98 0.88
C THR A 31 -0.74 20.06 1.51
N ARG A 32 -0.95 19.35 2.63
CA ARG A 32 -2.25 19.19 3.30
C ARG A 32 -2.27 19.78 4.71
N MET A 33 -1.15 20.34 5.15
CA MET A 33 -1.09 21.15 6.37
C MET A 33 -1.66 22.54 6.10
N ASP A 34 -2.12 23.21 7.15
CA ASP A 34 -2.53 24.61 7.12
C ASP A 34 -1.66 25.43 8.10
N PRO A 35 -0.69 26.22 7.62
CA PRO A 35 -0.32 26.41 6.21
C PRO A 35 0.44 25.21 5.60
N PRO A 36 0.48 25.06 4.27
CA PRO A 36 1.22 23.98 3.61
C PRO A 36 2.72 24.01 3.94
N ILE A 37 3.28 22.84 4.23
CA ILE A 37 4.72 22.69 4.48
C ILE A 37 5.47 22.68 3.14
N PRO A 38 6.60 23.40 3.01
CA PRO A 38 7.40 23.41 1.80
C PRO A 38 7.84 22.01 1.35
N ALA A 39 7.91 21.78 0.03
CA ALA A 39 8.37 20.51 -0.53
C ALA A 39 9.81 20.14 -0.09
N ALA A 40 10.67 21.15 0.12
CA ALA A 40 12.04 21.00 0.57
C ALA A 40 12.19 20.80 2.10
N TYR A 41 11.09 20.72 2.85
CA TYR A 41 11.13 20.50 4.30
C TYR A 41 11.89 19.21 4.65
N PHE A 42 12.94 19.38 5.47
CA PHE A 42 13.75 18.28 5.99
C PHE A 42 13.15 17.76 7.30
N GLY A 43 12.40 16.68 7.20
CA GLY A 43 11.75 16.02 8.34
C GLY A 43 10.64 15.08 7.91
N LYS A 44 9.98 14.43 8.89
CA LYS A 44 8.84 13.56 8.64
C LYS A 44 7.56 14.38 8.63
N CYS A 45 6.83 14.30 7.52
CA CYS A 45 5.46 14.80 7.40
C CYS A 45 4.65 13.73 6.68
N ILE A 46 4.54 12.57 7.32
CA ILE A 46 3.87 11.39 6.78
C ILE A 46 2.81 10.96 7.78
N TRP A 47 1.59 10.73 7.30
CA TRP A 47 0.51 10.12 8.06
C TRP A 47 0.04 8.82 7.39
N GLY A 48 -0.61 7.94 8.14
CA GLY A 48 -1.08 6.66 7.63
C GLY A 48 -2.60 6.59 7.53
N CYS A 49 -3.13 6.22 6.37
CA CYS A 49 -4.50 5.74 6.25
C CYS A 49 -4.49 4.22 6.45
N VAL A 50 -5.15 3.73 7.49
CA VAL A 50 -5.25 2.29 7.76
C VAL A 50 -6.64 1.81 7.43
N VAL A 51 -6.72 0.81 6.56
CA VAL A 51 -7.96 0.19 6.12
C VAL A 51 -7.99 -1.23 6.63
N THR A 52 -9.13 -1.70 7.13
CA THR A 52 -9.24 -3.05 7.71
C THR A 52 -10.38 -3.83 7.09
N ALA A 53 -10.18 -5.12 6.86
CA ALA A 53 -11.20 -6.02 6.30
C ALA A 53 -10.95 -7.47 6.77
N LYS A 54 -12.01 -8.28 6.82
CA LYS A 54 -11.88 -9.73 6.98
C LYS A 54 -11.34 -10.34 5.68
N THR A 55 -10.48 -11.35 5.78
CA THR A 55 -9.93 -12.04 4.59
C THR A 55 -11.05 -12.54 3.67
N THR A 56 -12.17 -13.03 4.21
CA THR A 56 -13.33 -13.48 3.42
C THR A 56 -13.93 -12.40 2.51
N LEU A 57 -13.87 -11.12 2.91
CA LEU A 57 -14.29 -9.98 2.07
C LEU A 57 -13.28 -9.65 0.96
N LEU A 58 -12.03 -10.13 1.07
CA LEU A 58 -10.95 -9.89 0.12
C LEU A 58 -10.72 -11.07 -0.83
N THR A 59 -11.32 -12.24 -0.57
CA THR A 59 -11.07 -13.49 -1.31
C THR A 59 -12.24 -13.98 -2.17
N GLY A 60 -13.46 -13.46 -2.00
CA GLY A 60 -14.67 -13.83 -2.77
C GLY A 60 -14.70 -13.38 -4.26
N ASN A 61 -15.88 -13.43 -4.88
CA ASN A 61 -16.12 -12.97 -6.26
C ASN A 61 -16.30 -11.44 -6.31
N GLN A 62 -15.79 -10.76 -7.34
CA GLN A 62 -15.80 -9.28 -7.53
C GLN A 62 -15.08 -8.43 -6.46
N VAL A 63 -14.47 -9.04 -5.45
CA VAL A 63 -13.78 -8.41 -4.30
C VAL A 63 -12.77 -7.31 -4.57
N PHE A 64 -12.20 -7.23 -5.77
CA PHE A 64 -11.28 -6.16 -6.14
C PHE A 64 -11.97 -4.78 -6.10
N ILE A 65 -13.22 -4.70 -6.56
CA ILE A 65 -13.98 -3.45 -6.61
C ILE A 65 -14.28 -2.97 -5.18
N GLU A 66 -14.73 -3.88 -4.33
CA GLU A 66 -15.03 -3.63 -2.92
C GLU A 66 -13.77 -3.21 -2.16
N ALA A 67 -12.63 -3.87 -2.39
CA ALA A 67 -11.35 -3.46 -1.81
C ALA A 67 -10.96 -2.04 -2.30
N ALA A 68 -11.07 -1.77 -3.60
CA ALA A 68 -10.76 -0.44 -4.15
C ALA A 68 -11.68 0.65 -3.59
N LYS A 69 -12.98 0.36 -3.47
CA LYS A 69 -13.98 1.24 -2.87
C LYS A 69 -13.65 1.51 -1.41
N LEU A 70 -13.41 0.46 -0.63
CA LEU A 70 -13.10 0.57 0.80
C LEU A 70 -11.86 1.43 1.05
N ILE A 71 -10.78 1.20 0.30
CA ILE A 71 -9.58 2.04 0.42
C ILE A 71 -9.88 3.48 -0.06
N GLY A 72 -10.63 3.63 -1.16
CA GLY A 72 -11.01 4.94 -1.71
C GLY A 72 -11.82 5.80 -0.74
N GLU A 73 -12.83 5.22 -0.10
CA GLU A 73 -13.70 5.89 0.86
C GLU A 73 -12.94 6.28 2.13
N ASN A 74 -12.10 5.39 2.68
CA ASN A 74 -11.28 5.69 3.85
C ASN A 74 -10.27 6.80 3.56
N LEU A 75 -9.60 6.74 2.41
CA LEU A 75 -8.68 7.78 1.99
C LEU A 75 -9.41 9.12 1.77
N HIS A 76 -10.57 9.09 1.11
CA HIS A 76 -11.37 10.30 0.88
C HIS A 76 -11.84 10.93 2.20
N LYS A 77 -12.40 10.14 3.12
CA LYS A 77 -12.82 10.59 4.45
C LYS A 77 -11.67 11.29 5.18
N MET A 78 -10.50 10.64 5.22
CA MET A 78 -9.33 11.17 5.91
C MET A 78 -8.75 12.42 5.22
N LEU A 79 -8.81 12.51 3.88
CA LEU A 79 -8.29 13.65 3.13
C LEU A 79 -9.22 14.87 3.12
N MET A 80 -10.53 14.66 3.29
CA MET A 80 -11.57 15.72 3.28
C MET A 80 -11.96 16.15 4.69
N ASP A 81 -11.25 15.67 5.71
CA ASP A 81 -11.52 16.05 7.08
C ASP A 81 -11.27 17.56 7.27
N LYS A 82 -12.34 18.28 7.63
CA LYS A 82 -12.32 19.73 7.85
C LYS A 82 -11.47 20.13 9.05
N ASP A 83 -11.26 19.18 9.94
CA ASP A 83 -10.44 19.34 11.14
C ASP A 83 -8.94 19.08 10.85
N GLY A 84 -8.60 18.61 9.65
CA GLY A 84 -7.24 18.38 9.19
C GLY A 84 -6.73 16.96 9.47
N ILE A 85 -5.76 16.51 8.67
CA ILE A 85 -5.32 15.09 8.62
C ILE A 85 -4.62 14.62 9.91
N VAL A 86 -4.15 15.55 10.74
CA VAL A 86 -3.32 15.28 11.92
C VAL A 86 -4.13 15.31 13.22
N LYS A 87 -5.45 15.56 13.17
CA LYS A 87 -6.21 15.86 14.39
C LYS A 87 -6.52 14.64 15.25
N ASP A 88 -6.53 13.44 14.68
CA ASP A 88 -6.77 12.22 15.44
C ASP A 88 -5.51 11.38 15.54
N LYS A 89 -5.04 11.16 16.78
CA LYS A 89 -4.36 9.91 17.16
C LYS A 89 -5.11 8.82 16.40
N LEU A 90 -4.45 8.03 15.54
CA LEU A 90 -5.02 6.78 15.02
C LEU A 90 -5.83 6.22 16.18
N PRO A 91 -7.18 6.22 16.16
CA PRO A 91 -7.90 5.79 17.33
C PRO A 91 -7.61 4.31 17.31
N LEU A 92 -6.63 3.91 18.12
CA LEU A 92 -6.30 2.51 18.30
C LEU A 92 -7.63 1.82 18.63
N GLU A 93 -8.50 2.51 19.38
CA GLU A 93 -9.92 2.21 19.61
C GLU A 93 -10.78 1.97 18.35
N GLU A 94 -10.72 2.76 17.27
CA GLU A 94 -11.45 2.47 16.01
C GLU A 94 -10.80 1.33 15.22
N LEU A 95 -9.48 1.18 15.32
CA LEU A 95 -8.75 0.06 14.72
C LEU A 95 -8.99 -1.26 15.48
N LEU A 96 -9.42 -1.17 16.74
CA LEU A 96 -9.67 -2.27 17.68
C LEU A 96 -11.17 -2.55 17.88
N SER A 97 -12.06 -1.63 17.53
CA SER A 97 -13.51 -1.77 17.75
C SER A 97 -14.10 -3.00 17.04
N ASP A 98 -13.56 -3.32 15.86
CA ASP A 98 -13.89 -4.52 15.07
C ASP A 98 -12.90 -5.69 15.28
N GLY A 99 -12.06 -5.61 16.32
CA GLY A 99 -11.04 -6.60 16.68
C GLY A 99 -9.62 -6.27 16.18
N ILE A 100 -8.60 -6.80 16.87
CA ILE A 100 -7.19 -6.61 16.50
C ILE A 100 -6.90 -7.30 15.16
N PRO A 101 -6.43 -6.59 14.12
CA PRO A 101 -5.97 -7.23 12.90
C PRO A 101 -4.75 -8.11 13.22
N THR A 102 -4.80 -9.38 12.83
CA THR A 102 -3.68 -10.32 13.08
C THR A 102 -2.50 -10.00 12.18
N THR A 103 -2.69 -9.22 11.12
CA THR A 103 -1.60 -8.70 10.31
C THR A 103 -1.91 -7.34 9.70
N ILE A 104 -0.90 -6.49 9.72
CA ILE A 104 -0.88 -5.17 9.11
C ILE A 104 0.12 -5.22 7.96
N ILE A 105 -0.35 -4.99 6.73
CA ILE A 105 0.50 -4.86 5.54
C ILE A 105 0.69 -3.37 5.29
N SER A 106 1.92 -2.87 5.38
CA SER A 106 2.22 -1.47 5.06
C SER A 106 2.86 -1.32 3.68
N ILE A 107 2.58 -0.20 3.02
CA ILE A 107 3.30 0.16 1.79
C ILE A 107 4.56 0.94 2.14
N ALA A 108 5.68 0.53 1.56
CA ALA A 108 6.91 1.29 1.48
C ALA A 108 7.06 1.91 0.08
N GLY A 109 7.71 3.07 0.02
CA GLY A 109 7.96 3.76 -1.25
C GLY A 109 6.80 4.63 -1.71
N THR A 110 7.04 5.34 -2.80
CA THR A 110 6.02 6.17 -3.46
C THR A 110 6.37 6.29 -4.94
N PRO A 111 5.42 6.00 -5.85
CA PRO A 111 5.66 6.15 -7.29
C PRO A 111 5.99 7.59 -7.72
N LYS A 112 5.70 8.59 -6.86
CA LYS A 112 6.04 9.98 -7.13
C LYS A 112 7.54 10.26 -7.00
N LEU A 113 8.26 9.44 -6.27
CA LEU A 113 9.70 9.55 -6.09
C LEU A 113 10.35 8.67 -7.16
N LYS A 114 10.68 9.27 -8.30
CA LYS A 114 11.23 8.59 -9.49
C LYS A 114 12.67 8.13 -9.26
N LEU A 115 12.87 7.14 -8.41
CA LEU A 115 14.19 6.69 -7.97
C LEU A 115 15.04 6.12 -9.12
N TYR A 116 14.43 5.59 -10.18
CA TYR A 116 15.13 5.17 -11.39
C TYR A 116 15.77 6.33 -12.17
N ASP A 117 15.30 7.57 -11.99
CA ASP A 117 15.85 8.75 -12.67
C ASP A 117 17.13 9.28 -12.01
N ILE A 118 17.52 8.72 -10.85
CA ILE A 118 18.76 9.09 -10.19
C ILE A 118 19.93 8.56 -11.03
N ASP A 119 20.76 9.48 -11.52
CA ASP A 119 21.97 9.19 -12.30
C ASP A 119 23.19 9.81 -11.61
N PHE A 120 24.15 8.96 -11.25
CA PHE A 120 25.42 9.36 -10.64
C PHE A 120 26.55 9.55 -11.66
N GLY A 121 26.25 9.47 -12.96
CA GLY A 121 27.22 9.54 -14.07
C GLY A 121 27.46 8.20 -14.77
N TRP A 122 26.78 7.13 -14.35
CA TRP A 122 26.88 5.79 -14.94
C TRP A 122 25.58 5.34 -15.62
N GLY A 123 24.62 6.26 -15.77
CA GLY A 123 23.29 5.97 -16.25
C GLY A 123 22.33 5.58 -15.12
N ARG A 124 21.06 5.39 -15.50
CA ARG A 124 19.96 5.06 -14.60
C ARG A 124 20.15 3.70 -13.92
N ALA A 125 19.59 3.56 -12.73
CA ALA A 125 19.61 2.29 -11.99
C ALA A 125 18.99 1.15 -12.81
N LYS A 126 19.59 -0.04 -12.74
CA LYS A 126 19.06 -1.24 -13.41
C LYS A 126 17.87 -1.86 -12.68
N LYS A 127 17.90 -1.82 -11.35
CA LYS A 127 16.89 -2.43 -10.46
C LYS A 127 16.87 -1.66 -9.14
N LEU A 128 15.68 -1.44 -8.60
CA LEU A 128 15.46 -0.93 -7.26
C LEU A 128 14.98 -2.08 -6.36
N GLU A 129 15.57 -2.20 -5.17
CA GLU A 129 15.15 -3.17 -4.16
C GLU A 129 15.02 -2.48 -2.80
N ARG A 130 13.98 -2.85 -2.04
CA ARG A 130 13.73 -2.35 -0.70
C ARG A 130 14.01 -3.48 0.31
N ILE A 131 15.26 -3.59 0.76
CA ILE A 131 15.70 -4.68 1.66
C ILE A 131 14.97 -4.64 3.01
N SER A 132 14.52 -3.47 3.45
CA SER A 132 13.78 -3.33 4.71
C SER A 132 12.45 -4.11 4.74
N LEU A 133 11.95 -4.56 3.58
CA LEU A 133 10.74 -5.37 3.50
C LEU A 133 10.89 -6.72 4.22
N ASP A 134 12.11 -7.25 4.32
CA ASP A 134 12.39 -8.58 4.89
C ASP A 134 12.05 -8.69 6.38
N TYR A 135 12.01 -7.55 7.09
CA TYR A 135 11.88 -7.49 8.54
C TYR A 135 10.44 -7.22 9.00
N GLY A 136 9.46 -7.15 8.09
CA GLY A 136 8.08 -6.87 8.45
C GLY A 136 7.06 -7.19 7.36
N ALA A 137 5.78 -7.19 7.73
CA ALA A 137 4.69 -7.33 6.77
C ALA A 137 4.53 -6.03 5.97
N SER A 138 5.35 -5.87 4.94
CA SER A 138 5.32 -4.70 4.06
C SER A 138 5.56 -5.08 2.60
N ILE A 139 5.07 -4.22 1.71
CA ILE A 139 5.31 -4.30 0.27
C ILE A 139 5.90 -2.99 -0.21
N SER A 140 6.66 -2.98 -1.29
CA SER A 140 7.01 -1.71 -1.95
C SER A 140 6.10 -1.44 -3.13
N ILE A 141 5.81 -0.16 -3.37
CA ILE A 141 5.20 0.31 -4.61
C ILE A 141 5.99 1.53 -5.07
N ASP A 142 6.78 1.35 -6.12
CA ASP A 142 7.59 2.39 -6.75
C ASP A 142 7.19 2.52 -8.23
N ALA A 143 7.65 3.57 -8.90
CA ALA A 143 7.39 3.76 -10.33
C ALA A 143 8.16 2.74 -11.17
N GLY A 144 7.57 2.31 -12.29
CA GLY A 144 8.21 1.44 -13.26
C GLY A 144 9.44 2.10 -13.89
N LYS A 145 10.41 1.26 -14.27
CA LYS A 145 11.67 1.71 -14.88
C LYS A 145 11.48 2.30 -16.28
N GLU A 146 10.68 1.63 -17.11
CA GLU A 146 10.53 1.96 -18.55
C GLU A 146 9.37 2.93 -18.82
N SER A 147 8.35 2.92 -17.96
CA SER A 147 7.13 3.70 -18.11
C SER A 147 6.72 4.28 -16.76
N GLU A 148 6.42 5.58 -16.74
CA GLU A 148 5.91 6.27 -15.55
C GLU A 148 4.48 5.85 -15.18
N GLN A 149 3.77 5.20 -16.10
CA GLN A 149 2.43 4.69 -15.86
C GLN A 149 2.45 3.29 -15.24
N ASP A 150 3.59 2.62 -15.29
CA ASP A 150 3.77 1.28 -14.77
C ASP A 150 4.17 1.36 -13.29
N PHE A 151 3.82 0.33 -12.54
CA PHE A 151 4.20 0.22 -11.13
C PHE A 151 5.06 -1.02 -10.92
N GLU A 152 6.13 -0.86 -10.16
CA GLU A 152 6.93 -1.97 -9.68
C GLU A 152 6.56 -2.28 -8.23
N ILE A 153 6.19 -3.54 -7.97
CA ILE A 153 5.72 -4.00 -6.66
C ILE A 153 6.73 -4.99 -6.10
N GLY A 154 7.37 -4.63 -4.99
CA GLY A 154 8.28 -5.52 -4.26
C GLY A 154 7.54 -6.26 -3.15
N VAL A 155 7.75 -7.58 -3.08
CA VAL A 155 7.19 -8.44 -2.03
C VAL A 155 8.29 -9.37 -1.50
N CYS A 156 8.36 -9.53 -0.18
CA CYS A 156 9.21 -10.52 0.46
C CYS A 156 8.34 -11.42 1.34
N LEU A 157 8.26 -12.71 0.99
CA LEU A 157 7.36 -13.68 1.60
C LEU A 157 8.08 -15.02 1.76
N THR A 158 7.57 -15.90 2.62
CA THR A 158 8.05 -17.29 2.68
C THR A 158 7.88 -17.98 1.33
N THR A 159 8.71 -18.98 1.01
CA THR A 159 8.65 -19.70 -0.27
C THR A 159 7.25 -20.19 -0.62
N MET A 160 6.54 -20.79 0.34
CA MET A 160 5.16 -21.27 0.13
C MET A 160 4.19 -20.13 -0.18
N GLN A 161 4.25 -19.04 0.57
CA GLN A 161 3.40 -17.87 0.34
C GLN A 161 3.74 -17.17 -0.98
N MET A 162 5.01 -17.09 -1.35
CA MET A 162 5.46 -16.51 -2.62
C MET A 162 4.90 -17.30 -3.81
N HIS A 163 4.96 -18.64 -3.78
CA HIS A 163 4.37 -19.46 -4.85
C HIS A 163 2.85 -19.25 -4.97
N ALA A 164 2.14 -19.20 -3.84
CA ALA A 164 0.71 -18.92 -3.83
C ALA A 164 0.41 -17.51 -4.36
N PHE A 165 1.19 -16.52 -3.92
CA PHE A 165 1.06 -15.12 -4.34
C PHE A 165 1.27 -14.95 -5.84
N VAL A 166 2.37 -15.47 -6.40
CA VAL A 166 2.67 -15.37 -7.84
C VAL A 166 1.55 -15.99 -8.66
N ARG A 167 1.05 -17.16 -8.24
CA ARG A 167 -0.08 -17.81 -8.92
C ARG A 167 -1.33 -16.93 -8.91
N VAL A 168 -1.72 -16.41 -7.75
CA VAL A 168 -2.91 -15.55 -7.61
C VAL A 168 -2.76 -14.25 -8.40
N PHE A 169 -1.59 -13.61 -8.32
CA PHE A 169 -1.30 -12.34 -8.99
C PHE A 169 -1.37 -12.48 -10.51
N ASN A 170 -0.80 -13.54 -11.08
CA ASN A 170 -0.82 -13.76 -12.52
C ASN A 170 -2.22 -14.14 -13.00
N LEU A 171 -2.89 -15.10 -12.36
CA LEU A 171 -4.24 -15.54 -12.75
C LEU A 171 -5.27 -14.41 -12.75
N GLY A 172 -5.15 -13.46 -11.82
CA GLY A 172 -6.07 -12.32 -11.77
C GLY A 172 -5.85 -11.27 -12.87
N LEU A 173 -4.67 -11.26 -13.50
CA LEU A 173 -4.34 -10.35 -14.61
C LEU A 173 -4.43 -11.01 -15.99
N GLU A 174 -4.32 -12.34 -16.09
CA GLU A 174 -4.40 -13.10 -17.36
C GLU A 174 -5.51 -12.64 -18.32
N PRO A 175 -6.74 -12.29 -17.89
CA PRO A 175 -7.77 -11.81 -18.81
C PRO A 175 -7.50 -10.44 -19.47
N TYR A 176 -6.49 -9.71 -19.02
CA TYR A 176 -6.21 -8.31 -19.41
C TYR A 176 -4.84 -8.13 -20.09
N VAL A 177 -4.07 -9.21 -20.25
CA VAL A 177 -2.72 -9.21 -20.86
C VAL A 177 -2.75 -10.08 -22.11
#